data_AF-A0A1J9Q1X5-F1
#
_entry.id   AF-A0A1J9Q1X5-F1
#
_cell.length_a   1.000
_cell.length_b   1.000
_cell.length_c   1.000
_cell.angle_alpha   90.00
_cell.angle_beta   90.00
_cell.angle_gamma   90.00
#
_symmetry.space_group_name_H-M   'P 1'
#
loop_
_entity.id
_entity.type
_entity.pdbx_description
1 polymer ?
#
loop_
_entity_poly.entity_id
_entity_poly.type
_entity_poly.pdbx_seq_one_letter_code
_entity_poly.pdbx_strand_id
1 'polypeptide(L)'
;MQETAQMAAWVFTEPDEYQQSQVGSETVYRCFLISQDREGIYLIVAKYDSEYIRYLREAAYTSLNPSLMKMFRCGPWRVWRKSHIKELGPILLAMATKLGC
;
A
#
# COMPACT_ATOMS: atom_id res chain seq x y z
N MET A 1 -7.87 -11.02 4.88
CA MET A 1 -7.68 -10.45 6.24
C MET A 1 -6.20 -10.35 6.56
N GLN A 2 -5.40 -11.34 6.15
CA GLN A 2 -3.95 -11.35 6.32
C GLN A 2 -3.24 -10.18 5.60
N GLU A 3 -3.65 -9.82 4.39
CA GLU A 3 -3.02 -8.73 3.62
C GLU A 3 -3.21 -7.36 4.28
N THR A 4 -4.38 -7.11 4.85
CA THR A 4 -4.65 -5.88 5.60
C THR A 4 -3.81 -5.80 6.87
N ALA A 5 -3.70 -6.91 7.60
CA ALA A 5 -2.86 -6.99 8.79
C ALA A 5 -1.37 -6.77 8.45
N GLN A 6 -0.90 -7.39 7.36
CA GLN A 6 0.46 -7.21 6.87
C GLN A 6 0.73 -5.75 6.48
N MET A 7 -0.19 -5.10 5.75
CA MET A 7 -0.06 -3.68 5.40
C MET A 7 -0.03 -2.79 6.65
N ALA A 8 -0.94 -2.99 7.60
CA ALA A 8 -0.98 -2.19 8.83
C ALA A 8 0.31 -2.35 9.65
N ALA A 9 0.81 -3.59 9.77
CA ALA A 9 2.07 -3.87 10.45
C ALA A 9 3.27 -3.20 9.75
N TRP A 10 3.28 -3.20 8.42
CA TRP A 10 4.34 -2.54 7.64
C TRP A 10 4.33 -1.03 7.87
N VAL A 11 3.17 -0.38 7.72
CA VAL A 11 3.01 1.07 7.96
C VAL A 11 3.39 1.45 9.39
N PHE A 12 3.09 0.60 10.37
CA PHE A 12 3.48 0.83 11.77
C PHE A 12 5.01 0.75 11.98
N THR A 13 5.68 -0.21 11.34
CA THR A 13 7.10 -0.52 11.54
C THR A 13 8.01 0.42 10.76
N GLU A 14 7.65 0.70 9.51
CA GLU A 14 8.41 1.53 8.56
C GLU A 14 7.50 2.61 7.96
N PRO A 15 7.04 3.58 8.77
CA PRO A 15 6.23 4.66 8.25
C PRO A 15 7.04 5.54 7.28
N ASP A 16 6.40 6.12 6.28
CA ASP A 16 7.02 6.97 5.24
C ASP A 16 7.56 8.34 5.76
N GLU A 17 7.94 8.41 7.03
CA GLU A 17 8.38 9.61 7.75
C GLU A 17 9.61 10.26 7.10
N TYR A 18 10.37 9.55 6.27
CA TYR A 18 11.51 10.09 5.51
C TYR A 18 11.10 11.17 4.48
N GLN A 19 9.81 11.30 4.16
CA GLN A 19 9.29 12.39 3.32
C GLN A 19 8.82 13.62 4.11
N GLN A 20 8.77 13.59 5.45
CA GLN A 20 8.24 14.69 6.28
C GLN A 20 9.02 16.02 6.20
N SER A 21 10.24 16.02 5.65
CA SER A 21 11.01 17.24 5.42
C SER A 21 10.48 18.10 4.26
N GLN A 22 9.47 17.61 3.54
CA GLN A 22 8.69 18.34 2.55
C GLN A 22 7.21 17.96 2.75
N VAL A 23 6.29 18.87 2.48
CA VAL A 23 4.83 18.62 2.35
C VAL A 23 4.00 18.78 3.63
N GLY A 24 3.03 19.69 3.53
CA GLY A 24 2.02 19.99 4.56
C GLY A 24 0.98 18.88 4.75
N SER A 25 -0.10 19.20 5.46
CA SER A 25 -1.12 18.27 5.99
C SER A 25 -1.91 17.42 4.98
N GLU A 26 -1.57 17.42 3.69
CA GLU A 26 -2.30 16.74 2.61
C GLU A 26 -1.50 15.63 1.91
N THR A 27 -0.36 15.21 2.48
CA THR A 27 0.46 14.15 1.88
C THR A 27 -0.24 12.80 1.92
N VAL A 28 -0.48 12.22 0.74
CA VAL A 28 -1.04 10.86 0.59
C VAL A 28 0.08 9.87 0.29
N TYR A 29 0.33 8.97 1.24
CA TYR A 29 1.29 7.87 1.13
C TYR A 29 0.68 6.66 0.43
N ARG A 30 1.55 5.83 -0.15
CA ARG A 30 1.15 4.60 -0.85
C ARG A 30 2.09 3.44 -0.52
N CYS A 31 1.52 2.35 -0.04
CA CYS A 31 2.21 1.07 0.09
C CYS A 31 1.64 0.07 -0.92
N PHE A 32 2.51 -0.69 -1.58
CA PHE A 32 2.14 -1.68 -2.58
C PHE A 32 2.39 -3.09 -2.04
N LEU A 33 1.41 -3.98 -2.19
CA LEU A 33 1.54 -5.39 -1.85
C LEU A 33 1.14 -6.23 -3.05
N ILE A 34 2.00 -7.20 -3.39
CA ILE A 34 1.70 -8.23 -4.36
C ILE A 34 1.22 -9.44 -3.58
N SER A 35 -0.01 -9.87 -3.83
CA SER A 35 -0.59 -11.09 -3.24
C SER A 35 -0.80 -12.12 -4.34
N GLN A 36 -0.64 -13.40 -4.01
CA GLN A 36 -0.98 -14.50 -4.89
C GLN A 36 -1.98 -15.41 -4.17
N ASP A 37 -3.10 -15.68 -4.81
CA ASP A 37 -4.02 -16.75 -4.40
C ASP A 37 -4.12 -17.77 -5.53
N ARG A 38 -3.65 -18.99 -5.24
CA ARG A 38 -3.38 -20.09 -6.17
C ARG A 38 -2.60 -19.62 -7.40
N GLU A 39 -3.36 -19.17 -8.36
CA GLU A 39 -3.06 -19.06 -9.76
C GLU A 39 -3.27 -17.58 -10.22
N GLY A 40 -3.94 -16.78 -9.39
CA GLY A 40 -4.14 -15.35 -9.57
C GLY A 40 -3.16 -14.50 -8.79
N ILE A 41 -2.51 -13.57 -9.47
CA ILE A 41 -1.79 -12.44 -8.86
C ILE A 41 -2.75 -11.28 -8.66
N TYR A 42 -2.67 -10.66 -7.50
CA TYR A 42 -3.39 -9.46 -7.11
C TYR A 42 -2.40 -8.37 -6.73
N LEU A 43 -2.65 -7.16 -7.20
CA LEU A 43 -1.93 -5.98 -6.75
C LEU A 43 -2.81 -5.22 -5.79
N ILE A 44 -2.29 -4.91 -4.61
CA ILE A 44 -2.99 -4.19 -3.58
C ILE A 44 -2.26 -2.87 -3.34
N VAL A 45 -3.00 -1.76 -3.46
CA VAL A 45 -2.52 -0.42 -3.20
C VAL A 45 -3.18 0.08 -1.92
N ALA A 46 -2.41 0.24 -0.86
CA ALA A 46 -2.84 0.95 0.34
C ALA A 46 -2.60 2.45 0.15
N LYS A 47 -3.59 3.27 0.48
CA LYS A 47 -3.49 4.73 0.57
C LYS A 47 -3.80 5.16 2.01
N TYR A 48 -2.95 6.01 2.56
CA TYR A 48 -3.10 6.55 3.91
C TYR A 48 -2.41 7.92 3.99
N ASP A 49 -2.60 8.59 5.11
CA ASP A 49 -2.03 9.90 5.42
C ASP A 49 -1.31 9.86 6.77
N SER A 50 -0.79 11.01 7.21
CA SER A 50 -0.12 11.14 8.50
C SER A 50 -1.06 10.89 9.68
N GLU A 51 -2.34 11.21 9.57
CA GLU A 51 -3.31 10.98 10.64
C GLU A 51 -3.53 9.48 10.89
N TYR A 52 -3.50 8.65 9.85
CA TYR A 52 -3.52 7.20 10.02
C TYR A 52 -2.26 6.68 10.73
N ILE A 53 -1.08 7.23 10.41
CA ILE A 53 0.18 6.86 11.10
C ILE A 53 0.10 7.20 12.59
N ARG A 54 -0.42 8.40 12.92
CA ARG A 54 -0.63 8.83 14.31
C ARG A 54 -1.63 7.94 15.02
N TYR A 55 -2.76 7.61 14.39
CA TYR A 55 -3.73 6.64 14.90
C TYR A 55 -3.08 5.28 15.25
N LEU A 56 -2.13 4.81 14.44
CA LEU A 56 -1.46 3.54 14.67
C LEU A 56 -0.39 3.60 15.79
N ARG A 57 0.34 4.70 15.94
CA ARG A 57 1.53 4.79 16.82
C ARG A 57 1.28 5.50 18.15
N GLU A 58 0.40 6.50 18.18
CA GLU A 58 0.15 7.32 19.37
C GLU A 58 -0.96 6.67 20.22
N ALA A 59 -0.60 6.10 21.38
CA ALA A 59 -1.57 5.49 22.30
C ALA A 59 -2.63 6.47 22.84
N ALA A 60 -2.34 7.78 22.82
CA ALA A 60 -3.26 8.84 23.25
C ALA A 60 -4.01 9.52 22.09
N TYR A 61 -3.89 9.02 20.85
CA TYR A 61 -4.57 9.61 19.70
C TYR A 61 -6.08 9.54 19.88
N THR A 62 -6.72 10.72 19.88
CA THR A 62 -8.16 10.83 20.05
C THR A 62 -8.74 11.67 18.93
N SER A 63 -9.48 11.03 18.02
CA SER A 63 -10.21 11.69 16.95
C SER A 63 -11.62 11.10 16.85
N LEU A 64 -12.62 11.95 16.67
CA LEU A 64 -14.00 11.52 16.42
C LEU A 64 -14.14 10.77 15.09
N ASN A 65 -13.26 11.08 14.13
CA ASN A 65 -13.23 10.49 12.79
C ASN A 65 -11.77 10.28 12.37
N PRO A 66 -11.09 9.21 12.86
CA PRO A 66 -9.72 8.93 12.47
C PRO A 66 -9.65 8.68 10.96
N SER A 67 -8.60 9.20 10.32
CA SER A 67 -8.29 8.80 8.94
C SER A 67 -7.82 7.36 8.95
N LEU A 68 -8.44 6.51 8.12
CA LEU A 68 -8.11 5.09 8.02
C LEU A 68 -7.53 4.77 6.64
N MET A 69 -6.60 3.83 6.61
CA MET A 69 -6.06 3.29 5.37
C MET A 69 -7.17 2.73 4.46
N LYS A 70 -7.10 3.10 3.17
CA LYS A 70 -7.95 2.55 2.11
C LYS A 70 -7.14 1.63 1.22
N MET A 71 -7.60 0.40 1.04
CA MET A 71 -6.94 -0.61 0.19
C MET A 71 -7.71 -0.82 -1.09
N PHE A 72 -7.01 -0.73 -2.22
CA PHE A 72 -7.55 -1.00 -3.55
C PHE A 72 -6.91 -2.27 -4.08
N ARG A 73 -7.72 -3.24 -4.51
CA ARG A 73 -7.25 -4.51 -5.08
C ARG A 73 -7.51 -4.53 -6.59
N CYS A 74 -6.47 -4.83 -7.35
CA CYS A 74 -6.52 -5.04 -8.79
C CYS A 74 -6.19 -6.50 -9.14
N GLY A 75 -6.66 -6.97 -10.30
CA GLY A 75 -6.51 -8.35 -10.78
C GLY A 75 -7.85 -9.11 -10.85
N PRO A 76 -7.83 -10.44 -11.02
CA PRO A 76 -6.64 -11.30 -11.01
C PRO A 76 -5.88 -11.38 -12.34
N TRP A 77 -4.54 -11.33 -12.28
CA TRP A 77 -3.68 -11.74 -13.38
C TRP A 77 -3.36 -13.23 -13.26
N ARG A 78 -3.67 -14.03 -14.28
CA ARG A 78 -3.47 -15.49 -14.25
C ARG A 78 -2.08 -15.83 -14.76
N VAL A 79 -1.30 -16.56 -13.98
CA VAL A 79 0.13 -16.77 -14.28
C VAL A 79 0.38 -17.58 -15.57
N TRP A 80 -0.52 -18.48 -15.95
CA TRP A 80 -0.42 -19.26 -17.20
C TRP A 80 -0.96 -18.52 -18.42
N ARG A 81 -1.63 -17.36 -18.23
CA ARG A 81 -2.19 -16.60 -19.35
C ARG A 81 -1.17 -15.58 -19.84
N LYS A 82 -0.54 -15.86 -20.98
CA LYS A 82 0.46 -14.99 -21.62
C LYS A 82 0.03 -13.52 -21.72
N SER A 83 -1.24 -13.24 -22.05
CA SER A 83 -1.74 -11.86 -22.14
C SER A 83 -1.77 -11.15 -20.79
N HIS A 84 -2.07 -11.86 -19.69
CA HIS A 84 -2.08 -11.28 -18.34
C HIS A 84 -0.66 -10.94 -17.89
N ILE A 85 0.32 -11.81 -18.15
CA ILE A 85 1.73 -11.54 -17.82
C ILE A 85 2.29 -10.38 -18.65
N LYS A 86 1.92 -10.29 -19.93
CA LYS A 86 2.31 -9.18 -20.81
C LYS A 86 1.79 -7.82 -20.29
N GLU A 87 0.60 -7.81 -19.68
CA GLU A 87 0.00 -6.62 -19.07
C GLU A 87 0.61 -6.33 -17.69
N LEU A 88 0.79 -7.35 -16.86
CA LEU A 88 1.28 -7.22 -15.48
C LEU A 88 2.74 -6.74 -15.41
N GLY A 89 3.61 -7.22 -16.32
CA GLY A 89 5.04 -6.90 -16.31
C GLY A 89 5.33 -5.38 -16.29
N PRO A 90 4.80 -4.60 -17.24
CA PRO A 90 4.95 -3.13 -17.23
C PRO A 90 4.40 -2.45 -15.98
N ILE A 91 3.31 -2.96 -15.40
CA ILE A 91 2.73 -2.39 -14.15
C ILE A 91 3.71 -2.60 -12.99
N LEU A 92 4.24 -3.81 -12.84
CA LEU A 92 5.24 -4.13 -11.82
C LEU A 92 6.52 -3.31 -12.00
N LEU A 93 6.98 -3.15 -13.25
CA LEU A 93 8.14 -2.31 -13.56
C LEU A 93 7.90 -0.86 -13.14
N ALA A 94 6.76 -0.27 -13.49
CA ALA A 94 6.42 1.09 -13.10
C ALA A 94 6.35 1.28 -11.58
N MET A 95 5.87 0.27 -10.84
CA MET A 95 5.87 0.27 -9.38
C MET A 95 7.30 0.23 -8.82
N ALA A 96 8.15 -0.68 -9.30
CA ALA A 96 9.54 -0.79 -8.85
C ALA A 96 10.34 0.49 -9.11
N THR A 97 10.20 1.09 -10.31
CA THR A 97 10.87 2.37 -10.64
C THR A 97 10.40 3.52 -9.76
N LYS A 98 9.13 3.54 -9.34
CA LYS A 98 8.61 4.54 -8.39
C LYS A 98 9.20 4.38 -6.98
N LEU A 99 9.62 3.18 -6.61
CA LEU A 99 10.22 2.86 -5.32
C LEU A 99 11.75 3.09 -5.29
N GLY A 100 12.37 3.41 -6.43
CA GLY A 100 13.81 3.71 -6.50
C GLY A 100 14.73 2.48 -6.45
N CYS A 101 14.20 1.29 -6.74
CA CYS A 101 14.97 0.05 -6.86
C CYS A 101 15.63 -0.11 -8.23
#